data_AF-A0A954RSI8-F1
#
_entry.id   AF-A0A954RSI8-F1
#
_cell.length_a   1.000
_cell.length_b   1.000
_cell.length_c   1.000
_cell.angle_alpha   90.00
_cell.angle_beta   90.00
_cell.angle_gamma   90.00
#
_symmetry.space_group_name_H-M   'P 1'
#
loop_
_entity.id
_entity.type
_entity.pdbx_description
1 polymer ?
#
loop_
_entity_poly.entity_id
_entity_poly.type
_entity_poly.pdbx_seq_one_letter_code
_entity_poly.pdbx_strand_id
1 'polypeptide(L)'
;NVPYLTDFGLALREVDYGDERWQGGTLGYLSPEQARGEGHLVDGRSDIFSLGVVLYELLTGELPFHATTPVALLERVQRATPRPPRQLVDTVPIELEQICLKCLQRAVSDRYTTAADLARDLRAFLLTTDTLHGTDAAPRDRVQASTETQVPQVNWHGLRAFDERDTLGYDQLLPGPVDRDGLPPAVRFWLERIDTIHCKRELPTLRVGLIYGPSGCGKTSLVRAAILPRLARDVAYIFVESSAERTAVDSIGALHERFPFLNEMSDFARLTQQLRRELPRRGIQRVLLVLDQFEQCLQNRAHCEQTIVPAIRQCDGDR
;
A
#
# COMPACT_ATOMS: atom_id res chain seq x y z
N ASN A 1 -34.41 -0.66 -6.54
CA ASN A 1 -34.11 0.55 -7.32
C ASN A 1 -32.65 0.52 -7.73
N VAL A 2 -32.37 0.59 -9.03
CA VAL A 2 -31.01 0.70 -9.57
C VAL A 2 -30.70 2.20 -9.70
N PRO A 3 -29.66 2.74 -9.04
CA PRO A 3 -29.27 4.12 -9.23
C PRO A 3 -28.58 4.31 -10.58
N TYR A 4 -28.84 5.44 -11.24
CA TYR A 4 -28.20 5.85 -12.50
C TYR A 4 -27.50 7.18 -12.30
N LEU A 5 -26.30 7.34 -12.86
CA LEU A 5 -25.55 8.59 -12.83
C LEU A 5 -26.02 9.50 -13.97
N THR A 6 -26.26 10.78 -13.66
CA THR A 6 -26.67 11.82 -14.62
C THR A 6 -25.74 13.04 -14.51
N ASP A 7 -25.87 13.99 -15.43
CA ASP A 7 -25.21 15.31 -15.39
C ASP A 7 -23.66 15.32 -15.48
N PHE A 8 -23.13 14.77 -16.58
CA PHE A 8 -21.69 14.80 -16.93
C PHE A 8 -21.18 16.20 -17.39
N GLY A 9 -21.87 17.28 -17.03
CA GLY A 9 -21.74 18.61 -17.66
C GLY A 9 -20.68 19.55 -17.07
N LEU A 10 -19.79 19.09 -16.20
CA LEU A 10 -18.93 19.98 -15.41
C LEU A 10 -17.44 19.74 -15.66
N ALA A 11 -16.91 20.33 -16.73
CA ALA A 11 -15.47 20.47 -16.93
C ALA A 11 -15.01 21.77 -16.25
N LEU A 12 -14.31 21.66 -15.11
CA LEU A 12 -13.80 22.79 -14.35
C LEU A 12 -12.65 23.50 -15.09
N ARG A 13 -12.74 24.82 -15.28
CA ARG A 13 -11.60 25.69 -15.60
C ARG A 13 -11.35 26.65 -14.43
N GLU A 14 -10.10 27.05 -14.21
CA GLU A 14 -9.68 27.95 -13.12
C GLU A 14 -10.45 29.28 -13.02
N VAL A 15 -11.15 29.70 -14.09
CA VAL A 15 -11.85 30.98 -14.19
C VAL A 15 -13.27 30.95 -13.57
N ASP A 16 -13.78 29.77 -13.21
CA ASP A 16 -15.17 29.61 -12.74
C ASP A 16 -15.32 29.75 -11.20
N TYR A 17 -14.21 29.95 -10.48
CA TYR A 17 -14.21 30.15 -9.02
C TYR A 17 -14.77 31.54 -8.67
N GLY A 18 -16.09 31.62 -8.43
CA GLY A 18 -16.78 32.83 -8.00
C GLY A 18 -18.10 33.13 -8.73
N ASP A 19 -18.47 32.32 -9.72
CA ASP A 19 -19.77 32.44 -10.39
C ASP A 19 -20.90 31.89 -9.49
N GLU A 20 -22.08 32.54 -9.49
CA GLU A 20 -23.24 32.20 -8.64
C GLU A 20 -23.75 30.76 -8.84
N ARG A 21 -23.28 30.10 -9.91
CA ARG A 21 -23.57 28.70 -10.25
C ARG A 21 -22.98 27.69 -9.28
N TRP A 22 -21.93 28.05 -8.53
CA TRP A 22 -21.25 27.14 -7.61
C TRP A 22 -21.61 27.49 -6.16
N GLN A 23 -22.80 27.08 -5.76
CA GLN A 23 -23.20 27.13 -4.35
C GLN A 23 -22.32 26.21 -3.51
N GLY A 24 -22.11 26.54 -2.24
CA GLY A 24 -21.18 25.84 -1.34
C GLY A 24 -21.39 24.32 -1.22
N GLY A 25 -22.59 23.81 -1.55
CA GLY A 25 -22.86 22.37 -1.64
C GLY A 25 -21.98 21.67 -2.67
N THR A 26 -21.89 22.17 -3.90
CA THR A 26 -21.09 21.55 -4.96
C THR A 26 -19.59 21.59 -4.66
N LEU A 27 -19.11 22.64 -3.99
CA LEU A 27 -17.71 22.76 -3.55
C LEU A 27 -17.33 21.69 -2.52
N GLY A 28 -18.29 21.20 -1.73
CA GLY A 28 -18.09 20.15 -0.74
C GLY A 28 -17.69 18.79 -1.32
N TYR A 29 -17.95 18.57 -2.62
CA TYR A 29 -17.61 17.34 -3.33
C TYR A 29 -16.30 17.41 -4.13
N LEU A 30 -15.66 18.58 -4.18
CA LEU A 30 -14.39 18.73 -4.88
C LEU A 30 -13.28 17.92 -4.21
N SER A 31 -12.38 17.39 -5.03
CA SER A 31 -11.15 16.79 -4.52
C SER A 31 -10.13 17.86 -4.08
N PRO A 32 -9.15 17.51 -3.24
CA PRO A 32 -8.11 18.43 -2.77
C PRO A 32 -7.32 19.07 -3.91
N GLU A 33 -6.98 18.32 -4.95
CA GLU A 33 -6.28 18.81 -6.14
C GLU A 33 -7.16 19.74 -6.99
N GLN A 34 -8.46 19.45 -7.12
CA GLN A 34 -9.40 20.36 -7.78
C GLN A 34 -9.51 21.68 -7.00
N ALA A 35 -9.63 21.61 -5.68
CA ALA A 35 -9.72 22.76 -4.78
C ALA A 35 -8.42 23.62 -4.75
N ARG A 36 -7.28 23.09 -5.20
CA ARG A 36 -6.02 23.84 -5.39
C ARG A 36 -5.85 24.39 -6.81
N GLY A 37 -6.71 24.01 -7.76
CA GLY A 37 -6.53 24.32 -9.18
C GLY A 37 -5.44 23.48 -9.85
N GLU A 38 -5.04 22.34 -9.28
CA GLU A 38 -3.99 21.47 -9.80
C GLU A 38 -4.53 20.58 -10.94
N GLY A 39 -4.99 21.20 -12.03
CA GLY A 39 -5.68 20.51 -13.14
C GLY A 39 -4.88 19.35 -13.77
N HIS A 40 -3.55 19.40 -13.69
CA HIS A 40 -2.66 18.33 -14.18
C HIS A 40 -2.68 17.05 -13.31
N LEU A 41 -3.18 17.13 -12.08
CA LEU A 41 -3.36 16.00 -11.16
C LEU A 41 -4.80 15.46 -11.17
N VAL A 42 -5.73 16.14 -11.86
CA VAL A 42 -7.14 15.74 -11.92
C VAL A 42 -7.28 14.58 -12.90
N ASP A 43 -7.58 13.41 -12.36
CA ASP A 43 -7.88 12.18 -13.11
C ASP A 43 -9.04 11.43 -12.45
N GLY A 44 -9.30 10.18 -12.87
CA GLY A 44 -10.41 9.38 -12.31
C GLY A 44 -10.35 9.17 -10.79
N ARG A 45 -9.20 9.43 -10.14
CA ARG A 45 -9.06 9.39 -8.68
C ARG A 45 -9.59 10.64 -7.99
N SER A 46 -9.82 11.73 -8.73
CA SER A 46 -10.62 12.87 -8.26
C SER A 46 -12.09 12.46 -8.12
N ASP A 47 -12.63 11.72 -9.10
CA ASP A 47 -14.01 11.18 -9.02
C ASP A 47 -14.17 10.20 -7.85
N ILE A 48 -13.13 9.40 -7.56
CA ILE A 48 -13.11 8.50 -6.38
C ILE A 48 -13.22 9.30 -5.08
N PHE A 49 -12.57 10.46 -4.99
CA PHE A 49 -12.69 11.34 -3.83
C PHE A 49 -14.11 11.87 -3.69
N SER A 50 -14.69 12.41 -4.77
CA SER A 50 -16.07 12.91 -4.79
C SER A 50 -17.08 11.82 -4.44
N LEU A 51 -16.89 10.59 -4.93
CA LEU A 51 -17.71 9.45 -4.55
C LEU A 51 -17.52 9.07 -3.06
N GLY A 52 -16.31 9.25 -2.52
CA GLY A 52 -16.04 9.14 -1.09
C GLY A 52 -16.81 10.14 -0.25
N VAL A 53 -16.95 11.39 -0.73
CA VAL A 53 -17.77 12.42 -0.07
C VAL A 53 -19.24 12.00 -0.04
N VAL A 54 -19.78 11.51 -1.16
CA VAL A 54 -21.15 10.98 -1.23
C VAL A 54 -21.34 9.80 -0.29
N LEU A 55 -20.40 8.85 -0.27
CA LEU A 55 -20.47 7.71 0.65
C LEU A 55 -20.47 8.17 2.11
N TYR A 56 -19.59 9.10 2.47
CA TYR A 56 -19.53 9.68 3.82
C TYR A 56 -20.86 10.29 4.24
N GLU A 57 -21.47 11.08 3.36
CA GLU A 57 -22.76 11.73 3.58
C GLU A 57 -23.89 10.71 3.72
N LEU A 58 -23.90 9.64 2.91
CA LEU A 58 -24.87 8.55 3.04
C LEU A 58 -24.73 7.79 4.36
N LEU A 59 -23.50 7.65 4.89
CA LEU A 59 -23.24 6.96 6.15
C LEU A 59 -23.58 7.80 7.39
N THR A 60 -23.35 9.11 7.31
CA THR A 60 -23.37 9.99 8.49
C THR A 60 -24.52 11.00 8.48
N GLY A 61 -25.13 11.26 7.32
CA GLY A 61 -26.09 12.34 7.10
C GLY A 61 -25.45 13.72 6.96
N GLU A 62 -24.12 13.83 7.01
CA GLU A 62 -23.39 15.10 6.97
C GLU A 62 -22.24 15.05 5.96
N LEU A 63 -21.85 16.20 5.40
CA LEU A 63 -20.63 16.29 4.59
C LEU A 63 -19.37 16.13 5.46
N PRO A 64 -18.30 15.51 4.92
CA PRO A 64 -17.02 15.36 5.63
C PRO A 64 -16.34 16.69 5.93
N PHE A 65 -16.62 17.72 5.12
CA PHE A 65 -16.10 19.07 5.27
C PHE A 65 -17.25 20.07 5.23
N HIS A 66 -17.30 20.95 6.22
CA HIS A 66 -18.28 22.03 6.33
C HIS A 66 -17.55 23.33 6.70
N ALA A 67 -18.00 24.47 6.21
CA ALA A 67 -17.52 25.77 6.66
C ALA A 67 -18.58 26.85 6.39
N THR A 68 -18.47 27.98 7.09
CA THR A 68 -19.40 29.11 6.92
C THR A 68 -19.15 29.92 5.66
N THR A 69 -17.95 29.84 5.08
CA THR A 69 -17.60 30.55 3.83
C THR A 69 -17.04 29.56 2.80
N PRO A 70 -17.28 29.81 1.50
CA PRO A 70 -16.72 28.98 0.42
C PRO A 70 -15.19 28.84 0.49
N VAL A 71 -14.50 29.93 0.81
CA VAL A 71 -13.03 29.93 0.94
C VAL A 71 -12.57 29.01 2.07
N ALA A 72 -13.20 29.10 3.25
CA ALA A 72 -12.86 28.23 4.37
C ALA A 72 -13.23 26.76 4.09
N LEU A 73 -14.27 26.50 3.29
CA LEU A 73 -14.62 25.14 2.86
C LEU A 73 -13.52 24.57 1.98
N LEU A 74 -13.07 25.33 0.97
CA LEU A 74 -11.96 24.93 0.11
C LEU A 74 -10.69 24.65 0.92
N GLU A 75 -10.33 25.50 1.89
CA GLU A 75 -9.19 25.23 2.77
C GLU A 75 -9.30 23.91 3.54
N ARG A 76 -10.50 23.55 4.01
CA ARG A 76 -10.76 22.27 4.69
C ARG A 76 -10.64 21.09 3.71
N VAL A 77 -11.22 21.22 2.52
CA VAL A 77 -11.11 20.22 1.45
C VAL A 77 -9.65 19.99 1.07
N GLN A 78 -8.86 21.05 0.91
CA GLN A 78 -7.44 20.96 0.58
C GLN A 78 -6.60 20.20 1.62
N ARG A 79 -6.99 20.27 2.90
CA ARG A 79 -6.36 19.52 4.01
C ARG A 79 -6.83 18.07 4.06
N ALA A 80 -8.08 17.80 3.68
CA ALA A 80 -8.69 16.47 3.62
C ALA A 80 -8.45 15.62 4.89
N THR A 81 -8.81 16.19 6.04
CA THR A 81 -8.80 15.50 7.34
C THR A 81 -10.24 15.29 7.82
N PRO A 82 -11.01 14.37 7.20
CA PRO A 82 -12.40 14.13 7.61
C PRO A 82 -12.44 13.50 9.00
N ARG A 83 -13.49 13.77 9.76
CA ARG A 83 -13.79 13.04 11.00
C ARG A 83 -14.16 11.59 10.63
N PRO A 84 -13.69 10.55 11.33
CA PRO A 84 -14.13 9.18 11.03
C PRO A 84 -15.65 8.99 11.20
N PRO A 85 -16.37 8.39 10.23
CA PRO A 85 -17.82 8.15 10.29
C PRO A 85 -18.33 7.55 11.60
N ARG A 86 -17.62 6.58 12.18
CA ARG A 86 -18.00 5.90 13.44
C ARG A 86 -17.93 6.80 14.67
N GLN A 87 -17.27 7.96 14.57
CA GLN A 87 -17.35 8.97 15.61
C GLN A 87 -18.64 9.80 15.55
N LEU A 88 -19.38 9.76 14.45
CA LEU A 88 -20.70 10.39 14.28
C LEU A 88 -21.83 9.37 14.43
N VAL A 89 -21.67 8.22 13.76
CA VAL A 89 -22.65 7.13 13.73
C VAL A 89 -21.92 5.83 14.07
N ASP A 90 -21.97 5.43 15.34
CA ASP A 90 -21.25 4.28 15.89
C ASP A 90 -21.67 2.93 15.27
N THR A 91 -22.87 2.85 14.71
CA THR A 91 -23.41 1.69 14.00
C THR A 91 -22.80 1.46 12.62
N VAL A 92 -22.03 2.43 12.07
CA VAL A 92 -21.32 2.24 10.81
C VAL A 92 -20.30 1.09 10.96
N PRO A 93 -20.35 0.07 10.08
CA PRO A 93 -19.37 -1.01 10.10
C PRO A 93 -17.94 -0.49 9.88
N ILE A 94 -16.98 -1.00 10.65
CA ILE A 94 -15.57 -0.58 10.57
C ILE A 94 -14.99 -0.73 9.16
N GLU A 95 -15.33 -1.81 8.46
CA GLU A 95 -14.87 -2.05 7.09
C GLU A 95 -15.38 -0.97 6.13
N LEU A 96 -16.63 -0.53 6.31
CA LEU A 96 -17.26 0.49 5.47
C LEU A 96 -16.70 1.89 5.76
N GLU A 97 -16.39 2.18 7.02
CA GLU A 97 -15.62 3.38 7.42
C GLU A 97 -14.23 3.39 6.75
N GLN A 98 -13.52 2.26 6.76
CA GLN A 98 -12.19 2.16 6.14
C GLN A 98 -12.23 2.44 4.64
N ILE A 99 -13.19 1.85 3.92
CA ILE A 99 -13.39 2.08 2.48
C ILE A 99 -13.66 3.58 2.24
N CYS A 100 -14.56 4.18 3.02
CA CYS A 100 -14.90 5.59 2.91
C CYS A 100 -13.68 6.51 3.14
N LEU A 101 -12.91 6.27 4.19
CA LEU A 101 -11.74 7.08 4.53
C LEU A 101 -10.57 6.89 3.55
N LYS A 102 -10.49 5.74 2.86
CA LYS A 102 -9.52 5.53 1.77
C LYS A 102 -9.87 6.34 0.53
N CYS A 103 -11.15 6.51 0.19
CA CYS A 103 -11.58 7.43 -0.87
C CYS A 103 -11.20 8.89 -0.55
N LEU A 104 -11.31 9.30 0.71
CA LEU A 104 -11.12 10.67 1.18
C LEU A 104 -9.64 11.03 1.50
N GLN A 105 -8.66 10.24 1.06
CA GLN A 105 -7.25 10.58 1.29
C GLN A 105 -6.84 11.86 0.57
N ARG A 106 -6.03 12.67 1.25
CA ARG A 106 -5.52 13.94 0.71
C ARG A 106 -4.68 13.74 -0.55
N ALA A 107 -3.73 12.80 -0.50
CA ALA A 107 -2.85 12.50 -1.61
C ALA A 107 -3.54 11.55 -2.59
N VAL A 108 -3.47 11.88 -3.88
CA VAL A 108 -4.08 11.10 -4.96
C VAL A 108 -3.52 9.67 -5.03
N SER A 109 -2.25 9.48 -4.64
CA SER A 109 -1.58 8.17 -4.58
C SER A 109 -2.12 7.23 -3.51
N ASP A 110 -2.74 7.78 -2.47
CA ASP A 110 -3.14 7.02 -1.28
C ASP A 110 -4.61 6.57 -1.38
N ARG A 111 -5.31 7.02 -2.43
CA ARG A 111 -6.66 6.59 -2.79
C ARG A 111 -6.62 5.27 -3.56
N TYR A 112 -7.79 4.74 -3.87
CA TYR A 112 -7.92 3.65 -4.84
C TYR A 112 -7.35 4.06 -6.20
N THR A 113 -6.56 3.18 -6.81
CA THR A 113 -5.98 3.40 -8.14
C THR A 113 -7.07 3.56 -9.19
N THR A 114 -8.13 2.75 -9.11
CA THR A 114 -9.26 2.77 -10.03
C THR A 114 -10.60 2.64 -9.31
N ALA A 115 -11.68 3.08 -9.96
CA ALA A 115 -13.04 2.85 -9.47
C ALA A 115 -13.38 1.35 -9.39
N ALA A 116 -12.74 0.50 -10.20
CA ALA A 116 -12.89 -0.95 -10.13
C ALA A 116 -12.34 -1.52 -8.81
N ASP A 117 -11.26 -0.93 -8.28
CA ASP A 117 -10.71 -1.35 -6.99
C ASP A 117 -11.63 -0.99 -5.82
N LEU A 118 -12.20 0.22 -5.84
CA LEU A 118 -13.24 0.63 -4.88
C LEU A 118 -14.47 -0.29 -4.96
N ALA A 119 -14.97 -0.55 -6.18
CA ALA A 119 -16.13 -1.41 -6.38
C ALA A 119 -15.89 -2.85 -5.90
N ARG A 120 -14.65 -3.35 -6.02
CA ARG A 120 -14.26 -4.67 -5.53
C ARG A 120 -14.40 -4.76 -4.01
N ASP A 121 -13.89 -3.77 -3.28
CA ASP A 121 -13.96 -3.73 -1.82
C ASP A 121 -15.40 -3.57 -1.33
N LEU A 122 -16.20 -2.70 -1.96
CA LEU A 122 -17.63 -2.54 -1.63
C LEU A 122 -18.44 -3.83 -1.86
N ARG A 123 -18.20 -4.55 -2.96
CA ARG A 123 -18.86 -5.84 -3.23
C ARG A 123 -18.43 -6.91 -2.22
N ALA A 124 -17.15 -6.93 -1.86
CA ALA A 124 -16.65 -7.87 -0.85
C ALA A 124 -17.32 -7.63 0.51
N PHE A 125 -17.44 -6.36 0.92
CA PHE A 125 -18.18 -5.98 2.13
C PHE A 125 -19.63 -6.49 2.11
N LEU A 126 -20.35 -6.28 1.01
CA LEU A 126 -21.75 -6.73 0.87
C LEU A 126 -21.90 -8.26 1.02
N LEU A 127 -20.98 -9.04 0.45
CA LEU A 127 -20.99 -10.50 0.57
C LEU A 127 -20.75 -10.96 2.02
N THR A 128 -19.88 -10.26 2.77
CA THR A 128 -19.65 -10.55 4.19
C THR A 128 -20.89 -10.23 5.02
N THR A 129 -21.59 -9.13 4.75
CA THR A 129 -22.83 -8.80 5.47
C THR A 129 -23.98 -9.77 5.17
N ASP A 130 -24.08 -10.28 3.94
CA ASP A 130 -25.11 -11.26 3.55
C ASP A 130 -24.86 -12.62 4.21
N THR A 131 -23.60 -13.04 4.35
CA THR A 131 -23.26 -14.30 5.06
C THR A 131 -23.53 -14.21 6.56
N LEU A 132 -23.43 -13.02 7.16
CA LEU A 132 -23.74 -12.78 8.58
C LEU A 132 -25.26 -12.63 8.85
N HIS A 133 -26.05 -12.17 7.88
CA HIS A 133 -27.53 -12.08 8.01
C HIS A 133 -28.26 -13.35 7.54
N GLY A 134 -27.56 -14.32 6.93
CA GLY A 134 -28.13 -15.53 6.34
C GLY A 134 -28.23 -16.77 7.23
N THR A 135 -27.96 -16.68 8.54
CA THR A 135 -28.12 -17.82 9.47
C THR A 135 -28.89 -17.42 10.72
N ASP A 136 -30.20 -17.64 10.67
CA ASP A 136 -31.06 -17.63 11.85
C ASP A 136 -31.02 -18.99 12.55
N ALA A 137 -31.04 -18.96 13.89
CA ALA A 137 -31.15 -20.07 14.87
C ALA A 137 -29.88 -20.84 15.31
N ALA A 138 -29.24 -20.37 16.40
CA ALA A 138 -29.15 -21.09 17.69
C ALA A 138 -28.48 -20.21 18.77
N PRO A 139 -28.93 -20.25 20.03
CA PRO A 139 -28.42 -19.38 21.09
C PRO A 139 -27.02 -19.86 21.51
N ARG A 140 -26.00 -19.03 21.32
CA ARG A 140 -24.70 -19.27 21.93
C ARG A 140 -24.69 -18.68 23.32
N ASP A 141 -24.64 -19.58 24.29
CA ASP A 141 -24.40 -19.31 25.69
C ASP A 141 -23.28 -18.30 25.87
N ARG A 142 -23.59 -17.32 26.73
CA ARG A 142 -22.66 -16.35 27.31
C ARG A 142 -21.63 -17.12 28.14
N VAL A 143 -20.53 -17.55 27.52
CA VAL A 143 -19.32 -17.90 28.26
C VAL A 143 -18.53 -16.61 28.45
N GLN A 144 -18.64 -16.06 29.67
CA GLN A 144 -17.65 -15.14 30.21
C GLN A 144 -16.29 -15.85 30.21
N ALA A 145 -15.48 -15.57 29.20
CA ALA A 145 -14.05 -15.80 29.24
C ALA A 145 -13.37 -14.44 29.08
N SER A 146 -13.18 -13.78 30.23
CA SER A 146 -12.14 -12.78 30.41
C SER A 146 -10.80 -13.40 30.00
N THR A 147 -10.43 -13.19 28.75
CA THR A 147 -9.03 -13.29 28.34
C THR A 147 -8.69 -11.88 27.90
N GLU A 148 -8.07 -11.14 28.82
CA GLU A 148 -7.33 -9.94 28.49
C GLU A 148 -6.41 -10.30 27.32
N THR A 149 -6.75 -9.86 26.11
CA THR A 149 -5.80 -9.85 25.00
C THR A 149 -4.75 -8.83 25.42
N GLN A 150 -3.72 -9.33 26.11
CA GLN A 150 -2.49 -8.58 26.35
C GLN A 150 -2.04 -8.04 25.00
N VAL A 151 -2.16 -6.72 24.85
CA VAL A 151 -1.48 -6.00 23.78
C VAL A 151 -0.01 -6.40 23.89
N PRO A 152 0.59 -7.06 22.88
CA PRO A 152 1.97 -7.47 22.99
C PRO A 152 2.79 -6.22 23.26
N GLN A 153 3.51 -6.23 24.37
CA GLN A 153 4.31 -5.11 24.84
C GLN A 153 5.41 -4.88 23.79
N VAL A 154 5.18 -3.94 22.88
CA VAL A 154 6.16 -3.57 21.85
C VAL A 154 7.40 -3.07 22.59
N ASN A 155 8.48 -3.83 22.50
CA ASN A 155 9.72 -3.50 23.15
C ASN A 155 10.42 -2.42 22.34
N TRP A 156 10.26 -1.17 22.78
CA TRP A 156 10.84 0.03 22.16
C TRP A 156 12.36 0.07 22.34
N HIS A 157 13.08 -0.80 21.64
CA HIS A 157 14.54 -0.84 21.68
C HIS A 157 15.17 0.14 20.69
N GLY A 158 15.18 1.44 21.03
CA GLY A 158 16.16 2.43 20.54
C GLY A 158 16.35 2.56 19.02
N LEU A 159 17.47 3.18 18.62
CA LEU A 159 17.87 3.58 17.24
C LEU A 159 18.01 2.43 16.21
N ARG A 160 17.57 1.20 16.51
CA ARG A 160 17.69 0.05 15.59
C ARG A 160 16.50 0.02 14.62
N ALA A 161 16.75 -0.38 13.37
CA ALA A 161 15.65 -0.67 12.44
C ALA A 161 14.83 -1.87 12.94
N PHE A 162 13.50 -1.80 12.76
CA PHE A 162 12.61 -2.92 13.08
C PHE A 162 12.89 -4.10 12.15
N ASP A 163 12.73 -5.31 12.67
CA ASP A 163 12.97 -6.55 11.94
C ASP A 163 11.77 -7.50 11.97
N GLU A 164 11.94 -8.71 11.45
CA GLU A 164 10.89 -9.74 11.33
C GLU A 164 10.27 -10.12 12.69
N ARG A 165 10.95 -9.84 13.81
CA ARG A 165 10.44 -10.10 15.16
C ARG A 165 9.42 -9.03 15.60
N ASP A 166 9.44 -7.87 14.96
CA ASP A 166 8.61 -6.71 15.31
C ASP A 166 7.33 -6.61 14.46
N THR A 167 7.12 -7.58 13.55
CA THR A 167 6.03 -7.64 12.57
C THR A 167 4.63 -7.37 13.14
N LEU A 168 4.29 -7.95 14.29
CA LEU A 168 2.95 -7.84 14.91
C LEU A 168 2.67 -6.47 15.54
N GLY A 169 3.68 -5.60 15.68
CA GLY A 169 3.53 -4.23 16.18
C GLY A 169 3.83 -3.16 15.13
N TYR A 170 4.69 -3.46 14.16
CA TYR A 170 5.14 -2.49 13.17
C TYR A 170 4.01 -1.97 12.26
N ASP A 171 3.04 -2.81 11.92
CA ASP A 171 1.90 -2.41 11.07
C ASP A 171 1.09 -1.26 11.66
N GLN A 172 0.98 -1.20 12.99
CA GLN A 172 0.25 -0.14 13.71
C GLN A 172 1.00 1.20 13.68
N LEU A 173 2.29 1.19 13.34
CA LEU A 173 3.12 2.40 13.23
C LEU A 173 3.08 3.00 11.84
N LEU A 174 2.68 2.22 10.84
CA LEU A 174 2.58 2.70 9.48
C LEU A 174 1.32 3.56 9.33
N PRO A 175 1.45 4.78 8.77
CA PRO A 175 0.31 5.66 8.59
C PRO A 175 -0.64 5.12 7.52
N GLY A 176 -1.93 5.42 7.69
CA GLY A 176 -2.97 5.12 6.70
C GLY A 176 -3.88 3.95 7.12
N PRO A 177 -4.99 3.76 6.40
CA PRO A 177 -5.95 2.71 6.71
C PRO A 177 -5.38 1.33 6.36
N VAL A 178 -5.55 0.36 7.24
CA VAL A 178 -5.22 -1.04 6.95
C VAL A 178 -6.36 -1.70 6.17
N ASP A 179 -6.02 -2.64 5.29
CA ASP A 179 -7.02 -3.46 4.61
C ASP A 179 -7.55 -4.59 5.51
N ARG A 180 -8.40 -5.46 4.96
CA ARG A 180 -9.03 -6.57 5.69
C ARG A 180 -8.06 -7.57 6.29
N ASP A 181 -6.84 -7.69 5.74
CA ASP A 181 -5.81 -8.58 6.28
C ASP A 181 -4.91 -7.84 7.29
N GLY A 182 -5.29 -6.61 7.67
CA GLY A 182 -4.54 -5.76 8.59
C GLY A 182 -3.33 -5.08 7.95
N LEU A 183 -3.22 -5.06 6.61
CA LEU A 183 -2.03 -4.54 5.93
C LEU A 183 -2.21 -3.07 5.50
N PRO A 184 -1.26 -2.18 5.83
CA PRO A 184 -1.23 -0.83 5.30
C PRO A 184 -1.07 -0.81 3.77
N PRO A 185 -1.56 0.22 3.06
CA PRO A 185 -1.58 0.24 1.59
C PRO A 185 -0.18 0.20 0.98
N ALA A 186 0.79 0.82 1.64
CA ALA A 186 2.20 0.78 1.25
C ALA A 186 2.76 -0.65 1.27
N VAL A 187 2.38 -1.46 2.26
CA VAL A 187 2.82 -2.87 2.36
C VAL A 187 2.12 -3.70 1.28
N ARG A 188 0.80 -3.53 1.13
CA ARG A 188 0.00 -4.21 0.11
C ARG A 188 0.55 -3.95 -1.29
N PHE A 189 0.88 -2.70 -1.61
CA PHE A 189 1.47 -2.31 -2.90
C PHE A 189 2.71 -3.14 -3.24
N TRP A 190 3.62 -3.32 -2.28
CA TRP A 190 4.84 -4.10 -2.52
C TRP A 190 4.55 -5.59 -2.62
N LEU A 191 3.72 -6.14 -1.73
CA LEU A 191 3.36 -7.56 -1.76
C LEU A 191 2.67 -7.92 -3.08
N GLU A 192 1.72 -7.12 -3.58
CA GLU A 192 1.07 -7.40 -4.86
C GLU A 192 2.07 -7.43 -6.03
N ARG A 193 3.08 -6.56 -6.03
CA ARG A 193 4.06 -6.51 -7.13
C ARG A 193 5.12 -7.62 -7.04
N ILE A 194 5.45 -8.06 -5.82
CA ILE A 194 6.41 -9.13 -5.57
C ILE A 194 5.75 -10.51 -5.71
N ASP A 195 4.53 -10.65 -5.16
CA ASP A 195 3.83 -11.92 -4.99
C ASP A 195 3.00 -12.36 -6.21
N THR A 196 2.56 -11.42 -7.05
CA THR A 196 1.68 -11.77 -8.18
C THR A 196 2.41 -12.63 -9.20
N ILE A 197 1.91 -13.85 -9.40
CA ILE A 197 2.23 -14.70 -10.56
C ILE A 197 1.21 -14.35 -11.66
N HIS A 198 1.65 -14.34 -12.93
CA HIS A 198 0.88 -14.01 -14.15
C HIS A 198 -0.40 -14.86 -14.36
N CYS A 199 -1.38 -14.76 -13.47
CA CYS A 199 -2.69 -15.42 -13.60
C CYS A 199 -3.80 -14.45 -14.01
N LYS A 200 -3.60 -13.14 -13.89
CA LYS A 200 -4.55 -12.11 -14.38
C LYS A 200 -3.78 -10.98 -15.08
N ARG A 201 -4.25 -10.65 -16.28
CA ARG A 201 -3.66 -9.81 -17.34
C ARG A 201 -3.30 -8.35 -16.97
N GLU A 202 -3.25 -7.95 -15.70
CA GLU A 202 -3.35 -6.52 -15.37
C GLU A 202 -2.07 -5.87 -14.82
N LEU A 203 -1.08 -6.60 -14.26
CA LEU A 203 0.19 -6.00 -13.81
C LEU A 203 1.40 -6.94 -14.01
N PRO A 204 2.53 -6.47 -14.58
CA PRO A 204 3.74 -7.27 -14.74
C PRO A 204 4.46 -7.47 -13.39
N THR A 205 5.14 -8.59 -13.24
CA THR A 205 5.99 -8.90 -12.08
C THR A 205 7.10 -7.86 -11.92
N LEU A 206 7.41 -7.49 -10.67
CA LEU A 206 8.44 -6.50 -10.37
C LEU A 206 9.83 -7.01 -10.77
N ARG A 207 10.39 -6.45 -11.86
CA ARG A 207 11.80 -6.66 -12.25
C ARG A 207 12.78 -6.05 -11.26
N VAL A 208 12.56 -4.78 -10.98
CA VAL A 208 13.38 -3.94 -10.10
C VAL A 208 12.45 -2.97 -9.39
N GLY A 209 12.61 -2.85 -8.06
CA GLY A 209 11.93 -1.86 -7.24
C GLY A 209 12.93 -0.93 -6.56
N LEU A 210 12.54 0.32 -6.35
CA LEU A 210 13.33 1.30 -5.61
C LEU A 210 12.49 1.89 -4.49
N ILE A 211 13.01 1.81 -3.26
CA ILE A 211 12.49 2.53 -2.10
C ILE A 211 13.54 3.59 -1.74
N TYR A 212 13.17 4.87 -1.86
CA TYR A 212 14.08 5.99 -1.58
C TYR A 212 13.42 6.98 -0.61
N GLY A 213 14.25 7.77 0.06
CA GLY A 213 13.81 8.73 1.06
C GLY A 213 14.94 9.09 2.03
N PRO A 214 14.77 10.11 2.89
CA PRO A 214 15.79 10.56 3.84
C PRO A 214 16.30 9.41 4.74
N SER A 215 17.53 9.54 5.22
CA SER A 215 18.04 8.59 6.22
C SER A 215 17.14 8.59 7.47
N GLY A 216 16.93 7.42 8.06
CA GLY A 216 16.07 7.26 9.25
C GLY A 216 14.56 7.31 8.99
N CYS A 217 14.07 7.50 7.76
CA CYS A 217 12.63 7.52 7.47
C CYS A 217 11.93 6.15 7.50
N GLY A 218 12.61 5.10 7.96
CA GLY A 218 12.02 3.77 8.18
C GLY A 218 12.02 2.82 6.98
N LYS A 219 12.78 3.09 5.90
CA LYS A 219 12.86 2.22 4.70
C LYS A 219 13.23 0.77 5.04
N THR A 220 14.33 0.59 5.78
CA THR A 220 14.81 -0.72 6.23
C THR A 220 13.76 -1.43 7.10
N SER A 221 13.11 -0.69 8.00
CA SER A 221 12.04 -1.21 8.85
C SER A 221 10.83 -1.65 8.02
N LEU A 222 10.41 -0.88 7.02
CA LEU A 222 9.31 -1.23 6.12
C LEU A 222 9.61 -2.54 5.39
N VAL A 223 10.84 -2.70 4.87
CA VAL A 223 11.22 -3.92 4.19
C VAL A 223 11.28 -5.10 5.16
N ARG A 224 12.03 -4.98 6.27
CA ARG A 224 12.34 -6.11 7.16
C ARG A 224 11.18 -6.51 8.06
N ALA A 225 10.39 -5.57 8.57
CA ALA A 225 9.31 -5.86 9.51
C ALA A 225 7.94 -6.00 8.82
N ALA A 226 7.74 -5.29 7.69
CA ALA A 226 6.44 -5.27 7.00
C ALA A 226 6.39 -6.18 5.76
N ILE A 227 7.38 -6.09 4.87
CA ILE A 227 7.32 -6.76 3.56
C ILE A 227 7.84 -8.21 3.64
N LEU A 228 9.10 -8.41 4.03
CA LEU A 228 9.77 -9.72 3.98
C LEU A 228 9.03 -10.84 4.74
N PRO A 229 8.47 -10.62 5.95
CA PRO A 229 7.76 -11.66 6.70
C PRO A 229 6.46 -12.13 6.04
N ARG A 230 5.93 -11.37 5.08
CA ARG A 230 4.61 -11.57 4.47
C ARG A 230 4.66 -12.04 3.02
N LEU A 231 5.87 -12.23 2.48
CA LEU A 231 6.05 -12.74 1.13
C LEU A 231 5.38 -14.12 0.97
N ALA A 232 4.85 -14.37 -0.23
CA ALA A 232 4.28 -15.67 -0.55
C ALA A 232 5.32 -16.79 -0.36
N ARG A 233 4.86 -17.99 0.04
CA ARG A 233 5.75 -19.12 0.38
C ARG A 233 6.68 -19.56 -0.76
N ASP A 234 6.35 -19.22 -1.98
CA ASP A 234 7.10 -19.56 -3.18
C ASP A 234 8.08 -18.45 -3.63
N VAL A 235 8.17 -17.38 -2.83
CA VAL A 235 9.19 -16.33 -2.90
C VAL A 235 10.22 -16.55 -1.80
N ALA A 236 11.44 -16.85 -2.21
CA ALA A 236 12.58 -16.73 -1.30
C ALA A 236 13.17 -15.32 -1.41
N TYR A 237 13.89 -14.85 -0.39
CA TYR A 237 14.59 -13.58 -0.45
C TYR A 237 15.99 -13.69 0.14
N ILE A 238 16.85 -12.76 -0.26
CA ILE A 238 18.07 -12.42 0.47
C ILE A 238 18.10 -10.91 0.72
N PHE A 239 18.65 -10.53 1.87
CA PHE A 239 18.77 -9.14 2.29
C PHE A 239 20.25 -8.84 2.52
N VAL A 240 20.76 -7.81 1.85
CA VAL A 240 22.17 -7.42 1.90
C VAL A 240 22.27 -5.93 2.17
N GLU A 241 23.06 -5.55 3.16
CA GLU A 241 23.44 -4.15 3.38
C GLU A 241 24.60 -3.81 2.45
N SER A 242 24.39 -2.83 1.57
CA SER A 242 25.35 -2.49 0.53
C SER A 242 26.51 -1.67 1.10
N SER A 243 27.69 -1.90 0.54
CA SER A 243 28.91 -1.12 0.79
C SER A 243 29.65 -0.84 -0.53
N ALA A 244 30.62 0.07 -0.50
CA ALA A 244 31.34 0.49 -1.71
C ALA A 244 32.04 -0.66 -2.46
N GLU A 245 32.52 -1.69 -1.75
CA GLU A 245 33.36 -2.74 -2.36
C GLU A 245 32.87 -4.16 -2.09
N ARG A 246 32.01 -4.37 -1.08
CA ARG A 246 31.65 -5.73 -0.65
C ARG A 246 30.25 -6.17 -1.06
N THR A 247 29.40 -5.28 -1.58
CA THR A 247 28.01 -5.60 -1.93
C THR A 247 27.88 -6.90 -2.74
N ALA A 248 28.76 -7.11 -3.74
CA ALA A 248 28.71 -8.31 -4.58
C ALA A 248 29.13 -9.57 -3.83
N VAL A 249 30.21 -9.47 -3.05
CA VAL A 249 30.74 -10.57 -2.24
C VAL A 249 29.74 -10.99 -1.16
N ASP A 250 29.17 -10.01 -0.47
CA ASP A 250 28.19 -10.25 0.59
C ASP A 250 26.88 -10.83 0.01
N SER A 251 26.48 -10.41 -1.21
CA SER A 251 25.35 -11.00 -1.92
C SER A 251 25.60 -12.45 -2.35
N ILE A 252 26.81 -12.77 -2.82
CA ILE A 252 27.22 -14.14 -3.14
C ILE A 252 27.17 -15.01 -1.88
N GLY A 253 27.73 -14.52 -0.77
CA GLY A 253 27.70 -15.20 0.52
C GLY A 253 26.27 -15.50 0.98
N ALA A 254 25.39 -14.48 0.97
CA ALA A 254 23.98 -14.64 1.33
C ALA A 254 23.24 -15.64 0.42
N LEU A 255 23.54 -15.65 -0.88
CA LEU A 255 22.98 -16.65 -1.81
C LEU A 255 23.45 -18.07 -1.48
N HIS A 256 24.73 -18.27 -1.16
CA HIS A 256 25.25 -19.59 -0.80
C HIS A 256 24.68 -20.10 0.52
N GLU A 257 24.58 -19.24 1.53
CA GLU A 257 23.96 -19.58 2.81
C GLU A 257 22.50 -20.00 2.62
N ARG A 258 21.75 -19.27 1.77
CA ARG A 258 20.33 -19.56 1.54
C ARG A 258 20.10 -20.72 0.57
N PHE A 259 20.97 -20.90 -0.41
CA PHE A 259 20.85 -21.90 -1.47
C PHE A 259 22.14 -22.74 -1.59
N PRO A 260 22.36 -23.71 -0.68
CA PRO A 260 23.59 -24.51 -0.64
C PRO A 260 23.86 -25.38 -1.88
N PHE A 261 22.88 -25.52 -2.77
CA PHE A 261 23.03 -26.26 -4.03
C PHE A 261 23.70 -25.46 -5.15
N LEU A 262 23.93 -24.15 -4.95
CA LEU A 262 24.64 -23.32 -5.91
C LEU A 262 26.14 -23.68 -5.89
N ASN A 263 26.76 -23.70 -7.07
CA ASN A 263 28.18 -24.01 -7.18
C ASN A 263 29.01 -22.83 -6.66
N GLU A 264 30.17 -23.09 -6.05
CA GLU A 264 31.10 -22.04 -5.61
C GLU A 264 31.52 -21.18 -6.82
N MET A 265 30.85 -20.03 -6.99
CA MET A 265 31.15 -19.05 -8.03
C MET A 265 31.52 -17.73 -7.36
N SER A 266 32.58 -17.09 -7.86
CA SER A 266 33.00 -15.76 -7.42
C SER A 266 32.30 -14.61 -8.14
N ASP A 267 31.55 -14.92 -9.22
CA ASP A 267 30.85 -13.94 -10.05
C ASP A 267 29.36 -13.92 -9.73
N PHE A 268 28.89 -12.77 -9.23
CA PHE A 268 27.51 -12.59 -8.79
C PHE A 268 26.50 -12.75 -9.93
N ALA A 269 26.82 -12.28 -11.13
CA ALA A 269 25.91 -12.35 -12.28
C ALA A 269 25.78 -13.78 -12.81
N ARG A 270 26.86 -14.57 -12.78
CA ARG A 270 26.77 -16.01 -13.14
C ARG A 270 25.98 -16.79 -12.11
N LEU A 271 26.13 -16.44 -10.83
CA LEU A 271 25.39 -17.07 -9.75
C LEU A 271 23.89 -16.79 -9.84
N THR A 272 23.48 -15.54 -10.12
CA THR A 272 22.07 -15.19 -10.34
C THR A 272 21.50 -15.88 -11.59
N GLN A 273 22.30 -16.03 -12.66
CA GLN A 273 21.91 -16.79 -13.84
C GLN A 273 21.70 -18.28 -13.54
N GLN A 274 22.56 -18.90 -12.72
CA GLN A 274 22.40 -20.29 -12.29
C GLN A 274 21.14 -20.45 -11.44
N LEU A 275 20.95 -19.56 -10.47
CA LEU A 275 19.80 -19.55 -9.58
C LEU A 275 18.49 -19.50 -10.38
N ARG A 276 18.40 -18.63 -11.39
CA ARG A 276 17.26 -18.55 -12.30
C ARG A 276 16.94 -19.88 -13.02
N ARG A 277 17.96 -20.66 -13.38
CA ARG A 277 17.78 -21.95 -14.09
C ARG A 277 17.39 -23.09 -13.16
N GLU A 278 17.89 -23.09 -11.92
CA GLU A 278 17.75 -24.22 -11.00
C GLU A 278 16.55 -24.09 -10.04
N LEU A 279 16.12 -22.87 -9.70
CA LEU A 279 15.01 -22.67 -8.75
C LEU A 279 13.68 -23.31 -9.17
N PRO A 280 13.22 -23.16 -10.44
CA PRO A 280 11.93 -23.74 -10.84
C PRO A 280 11.89 -25.26 -10.67
N ARG A 281 13.03 -25.94 -10.83
CA ARG A 281 13.16 -27.40 -10.64
C ARG A 281 13.01 -27.83 -9.19
N ARG A 282 13.12 -26.90 -8.25
CA ARG A 282 13.08 -27.13 -6.79
C ARG A 282 11.81 -26.57 -6.14
N GLY A 283 10.81 -26.17 -6.93
CA GLY A 283 9.54 -25.66 -6.43
C GLY A 283 9.61 -24.21 -5.90
N ILE A 284 10.80 -23.60 -5.88
CA ILE A 284 10.93 -22.16 -5.60
C ILE A 284 10.73 -21.42 -6.91
N GLN A 285 9.81 -20.48 -6.85
CA GLN A 285 9.20 -19.91 -8.02
C GLN A 285 9.80 -18.54 -8.34
N ARG A 286 10.29 -17.83 -7.32
CA ARG A 286 10.85 -16.48 -7.38
C ARG A 286 11.90 -16.26 -6.28
N VAL A 287 12.86 -15.37 -6.54
CA VAL A 287 13.80 -14.85 -5.53
C VAL A 287 13.80 -13.33 -5.55
N LEU A 288 13.62 -12.72 -4.39
CA LEU A 288 13.75 -11.30 -4.16
C LEU A 288 15.15 -10.98 -3.61
N LEU A 289 15.92 -10.18 -4.35
CA LEU A 289 17.17 -9.61 -3.87
C LEU A 289 16.91 -8.21 -3.31
N VAL A 290 17.13 -8.01 -2.02
CA VAL A 290 17.08 -6.68 -1.38
C VAL A 290 18.49 -6.18 -1.13
N LEU A 291 18.81 -5.04 -1.76
CA LEU A 291 20.05 -4.29 -1.52
C LEU A 291 19.71 -3.02 -0.73
N ASP A 292 19.91 -3.04 0.59
CA ASP A 292 19.72 -1.86 1.43
C ASP A 292 20.93 -0.93 1.33
N GLN A 293 20.74 0.38 1.54
CA GLN A 293 21.77 1.41 1.40
C GLN A 293 22.54 1.35 0.06
N PHE A 294 21.84 1.05 -1.04
CA PHE A 294 22.45 0.86 -2.35
C PHE A 294 23.33 2.04 -2.82
N GLU A 295 23.06 3.25 -2.34
CA GLU A 295 23.89 4.44 -2.56
C GLU A 295 25.36 4.27 -2.14
N GLN A 296 25.66 3.39 -1.18
CA GLN A 296 27.02 3.08 -0.77
C GLN A 296 27.81 2.39 -1.89
N CYS A 297 27.17 1.51 -2.67
CA CYS A 297 27.78 0.89 -3.84
C CYS A 297 28.17 1.94 -4.90
N LEU A 298 27.37 3.00 -5.03
CA LEU A 298 27.59 4.05 -6.02
C LEU A 298 28.81 4.94 -5.70
N GLN A 299 29.33 4.92 -4.47
CA GLN A 299 30.57 5.62 -4.12
C GLN A 299 31.77 5.08 -4.90
N ASN A 300 31.78 3.78 -5.23
CA ASN A 300 32.73 3.18 -6.16
C ASN A 300 32.00 2.70 -7.42
N ARG A 301 31.55 3.67 -8.21
CA ARG A 301 30.72 3.42 -9.40
C ARG A 301 31.34 2.41 -10.38
N ALA A 302 32.66 2.48 -10.61
CA ALA A 302 33.34 1.56 -11.53
C ALA A 302 33.24 0.11 -11.06
N HIS A 303 33.47 -0.13 -9.76
CA HIS A 303 33.31 -1.45 -9.16
C HIS A 303 31.84 -1.91 -9.22
N CYS A 304 30.91 -1.05 -8.82
CA CYS A 304 29.47 -1.35 -8.82
C CYS A 304 28.93 -1.71 -10.23
N GLU A 305 29.38 -0.98 -11.26
CA GLU A 305 29.02 -1.23 -12.66
C GLU A 305 29.58 -2.56 -13.19
N GLN A 306 30.72 -3.02 -12.67
CA GLN A 306 31.35 -4.28 -13.08
C GLN A 306 30.78 -5.49 -12.34
N THR A 307 30.32 -5.34 -11.09
CA THR A 307 29.94 -6.47 -10.23
C THR A 307 28.44 -6.61 -10.00
N ILE A 308 27.72 -5.50 -9.78
CA ILE A 308 26.30 -5.53 -9.40
C ILE A 308 25.38 -5.35 -10.61
N VAL A 309 25.67 -4.37 -11.47
CA VAL A 309 24.82 -4.06 -12.63
C VAL A 309 24.61 -5.28 -13.55
N PRO A 310 25.62 -6.12 -13.86
CA PRO A 310 25.41 -7.32 -14.67
C PRO A 310 24.48 -8.34 -14.01
N ALA A 311 24.50 -8.44 -12.67
CA ALA A 311 23.60 -9.32 -11.91
C ALA A 311 22.16 -8.78 -11.89
N ILE A 312 21.96 -7.47 -11.71
CA ILE A 312 20.64 -6.84 -11.83
C ILE A 312 20.05 -7.05 -13.23
N ARG A 313 20.89 -7.03 -14.28
CA ARG A 313 20.44 -7.34 -15.65
C ARG A 313 19.97 -8.78 -15.83
N GLN A 314 20.34 -9.71 -14.94
CA GLN A 314 19.81 -11.07 -14.93
C GLN A 314 18.44 -11.18 -14.26
N CYS A 315 17.99 -10.16 -13.51
CA CYS A 315 16.67 -10.13 -12.91
C CYS A 315 15.60 -10.05 -14.02
N ASP A 316 14.96 -11.19 -14.30
CA ASP A 316 13.77 -11.25 -15.11
C ASP A 316 12.54 -11.15 -14.20
N GLY A 317 11.70 -10.18 -14.51
CA GLY A 317 10.36 -10.06 -13.93
C GLY A 317 9.34 -10.51 -14.96
N ASP A 318 9.75 -11.35 -15.90
CA ASP A 318 8.92 -12.14 -16.78
C ASP A 318 9.46 -13.56 -16.64
N ARG A 319 8.57 -14.53 -16.40
CA ARG A 319 8.94 -15.95 -16.52
C ARG A 319 9.00 -16.37 -17.97
#